data_AF-A0A9D7JDZ5-F1
#
_entry.id   AF-A0A9D7JDZ5-F1
#
_cell.length_a   1.000
_cell.length_b   1.000
_cell.length_c   1.000
_cell.angle_alpha   90.00
_cell.angle_beta   90.00
_cell.angle_gamma   90.00
#
_symmetry.space_group_name_H-M   'P 1'
#
loop_
_entity.id
_entity.type
_entity.pdbx_description
1 polymer ?
#
loop_
_entity_poly.entity_id
_entity_poly.type
_entity_poly.pdbx_seq_one_letter_code
_entity_poly.pdbx_strand_id
1 'polypeptide(L)'
;MGTAQEEFHAGLTALGQNRVQHALSAFELAARLAPRAAPAHHMVGVALQRLGRLAEADRAISQAIALAPGVPDFYSNRALVRCGQKEYDLAAADAETALQLSPSHVGALCNLGLAQLGSERYAAAAAAFIRLIKAAPDFAAAYDNASLAVRSIKDSDTALAAATAFAAAAPGSYLAHMDLGVVLSTIGEVERAESAFARAVELAPTRIDAHSRRLFNQNYLEGLTDAEQAASLAQFARALSAGYTPMVHHPPRDAADKALRLGFVSGDLREHSVSYFLVAILPELRRRGLQLVAYSTSTKSDAMTERLRSEFTEWRDVTDISDEAAASRVVEDQIDILFDLAGHTAGRRQGLFALRPAPISVSWLGYSATTGNPQIGYVLCDATVLPPGNEAAFTERPLRMPRGYLCFSPPGTDPDDGPVGRRMTFGSFNTLNKLSDRTIRLWSCILAAFPDSDLLLKTKALDSAAIRARTADRFAAHGIDPSRIILIGRTPTRDAHLKLYNGIHLALDPWPYSGTTTTMEALSMGVPVLTLNEGRFISRVTASLLSVAGLGDWIARDEKEYVDKAVSAASDLDTLVATRQKILHQVRRSPLYDAASFAADFDAAVRAIWRNWCVGVGSGPA
;
A
#
# COMPACT_ATOMS: atom_id res chain seq x y z
N MET A 1 -3.67 8.96 61.66
CA MET A 1 -3.55 9.72 60.40
C MET A 1 -2.11 9.79 59.90
N GLY A 2 -1.09 10.00 60.76
CA GLY A 2 0.33 10.04 60.33
C GLY A 2 0.83 8.78 59.60
N THR A 3 0.59 7.59 60.15
CA THR A 3 1.10 6.33 59.57
C THR A 3 0.52 5.96 58.20
N ALA A 4 -0.78 6.18 57.96
CA ALA A 4 -1.38 5.91 56.65
C ALA A 4 -0.83 6.85 55.56
N GLN A 5 -0.56 8.11 55.93
CA GLN A 5 0.02 9.10 55.03
C GLN A 5 1.50 8.79 54.76
N GLU A 6 2.25 8.37 55.76
CA GLU A 6 3.64 7.90 55.60
C GLU A 6 3.73 6.73 54.62
N GLU A 7 2.87 5.71 54.77
CA GLU A 7 2.80 4.56 53.86
C GLU A 7 2.40 4.97 52.44
N PHE A 8 1.47 5.91 52.29
CA PHE A 8 1.10 6.44 50.98
C PHE A 8 2.29 7.15 50.29
N HIS A 9 3.06 7.96 51.02
CA HIS A 9 4.25 8.61 50.48
C HIS A 9 5.36 7.59 50.16
N ALA A 10 5.57 6.60 51.03
CA ALA A 10 6.50 5.51 50.78
C ALA A 10 6.13 4.75 49.50
N GLY A 11 4.84 4.51 49.26
CA GLY A 11 4.32 3.94 48.03
C GLY A 11 4.62 4.80 46.80
N LEU A 12 4.37 6.11 46.86
CA LEU A 12 4.70 7.04 45.77
C LEU A 12 6.21 7.06 45.47
N THR A 13 7.05 7.11 46.50
CA THR A 13 8.52 7.03 46.35
C THR A 13 8.96 5.72 45.70
N ALA A 14 8.42 4.58 46.16
CA ALA A 14 8.72 3.28 45.58
C ALA A 14 8.28 3.20 44.11
N LEU A 15 7.11 3.73 43.77
CA LEU A 15 6.59 3.77 42.40
C LEU A 15 7.47 4.63 41.49
N GLY A 16 7.92 5.80 41.97
CA GLY A 16 8.88 6.67 41.26
C GLY A 16 10.24 6.01 41.02
N GLN A 17 10.64 5.07 41.87
CA GLN A 17 11.84 4.24 41.72
C GLN A 17 11.59 2.94 40.95
N ASN A 18 10.41 2.80 40.32
CA ASN A 18 9.96 1.60 39.61
C ASN A 18 9.95 0.31 40.46
N ARG A 19 9.92 0.42 41.79
CA ARG A 19 9.77 -0.71 42.72
C ARG A 19 8.29 -1.01 42.92
N VAL A 20 7.62 -1.45 41.84
CA VAL A 20 6.16 -1.55 41.75
C VAL A 20 5.57 -2.48 42.82
N GLN A 21 6.22 -3.60 43.13
CA GLN A 21 5.75 -4.52 44.17
C GLN A 21 5.82 -3.90 45.57
N HIS A 22 6.86 -3.12 45.88
CA HIS A 22 6.96 -2.41 47.16
C HIS A 22 5.94 -1.27 47.24
N ALA A 23 5.71 -0.57 46.13
CA ALA A 23 4.68 0.45 46.04
C ALA A 23 3.29 -0.13 46.33
N LEU A 24 2.97 -1.28 45.72
CA LEU A 24 1.72 -2.00 45.98
C LEU A 24 1.54 -2.31 47.48
N SER A 25 2.55 -2.93 48.11
CA SER A 25 2.48 -3.29 49.53
C SER A 25 2.23 -2.07 50.44
N ALA A 26 2.90 -0.94 50.15
CA ALA A 26 2.74 0.30 50.91
C ALA A 26 1.35 0.93 50.68
N PHE A 27 0.85 0.98 49.44
CA PHE A 27 -0.49 1.47 49.14
C PHE A 27 -1.60 0.60 49.75
N GLU A 28 -1.44 -0.72 49.75
CA GLU A 28 -2.39 -1.64 50.40
C GLU A 28 -2.41 -1.41 51.91
N LEU A 29 -1.25 -1.17 52.54
CA LEU A 29 -1.20 -0.84 53.96
C LEU A 29 -1.85 0.52 54.25
N ALA A 30 -1.59 1.54 53.42
CA ALA A 30 -2.26 2.83 53.52
C ALA A 30 -3.80 2.71 53.39
N ALA A 31 -4.29 1.92 52.43
CA ALA A 31 -5.72 1.64 52.26
C ALA A 31 -6.32 0.86 53.43
N ARG A 32 -5.57 -0.07 54.06
CA ARG A 32 -6.03 -0.76 55.29
C ARG A 32 -6.09 0.18 56.50
N LEU A 33 -5.09 1.04 56.67
CA LEU A 33 -5.02 1.99 57.78
C LEU A 33 -6.02 3.14 57.64
N ALA A 34 -6.42 3.48 56.41
CA ALA A 34 -7.42 4.51 56.11
C ALA A 34 -8.42 4.04 55.02
N PRO A 35 -9.41 3.18 55.36
CA PRO A 35 -10.30 2.55 54.37
C PRO A 35 -11.14 3.51 53.52
N ARG A 36 -11.38 4.74 54.00
CA ARG A 36 -12.12 5.79 53.27
C ARG A 36 -11.23 6.70 52.43
N ALA A 37 -9.91 6.50 52.42
CA ALA A 37 -8.99 7.30 51.61
C ALA A 37 -9.01 6.82 50.14
N ALA A 38 -9.84 7.45 49.31
CA ALA A 38 -9.97 7.10 47.89
C ALA A 38 -8.61 7.10 47.12
N PRO A 39 -7.68 8.04 47.35
CA PRO A 39 -6.38 8.02 46.67
C PRO A 39 -5.54 6.77 46.94
N ALA A 40 -5.64 6.17 48.14
CA ALA A 40 -4.89 4.96 48.46
C ALA A 40 -5.38 3.76 47.63
N HIS A 41 -6.71 3.58 47.51
CA HIS A 41 -7.31 2.54 46.67
C HIS A 41 -7.00 2.73 45.18
N HIS A 42 -6.99 3.99 44.70
CA HIS A 42 -6.61 4.30 43.32
C HIS A 42 -5.15 3.92 43.04
N MET A 43 -4.23 4.25 43.95
CA MET A 43 -2.81 3.90 43.80
C MET A 43 -2.53 2.40 43.94
N VAL A 44 -3.29 1.66 44.76
CA VAL A 44 -3.31 0.18 44.73
C VAL A 44 -3.65 -0.30 43.33
N GLY A 45 -4.71 0.25 42.73
CA GLY A 45 -5.12 -0.07 41.37
C GLY A 45 -4.07 0.23 40.31
N VAL A 46 -3.42 1.39 40.37
CA VAL A 46 -2.32 1.76 39.46
C VAL A 46 -1.12 0.82 39.60
N ALA A 47 -0.75 0.44 40.82
CA ALA A 47 0.35 -0.50 41.03
C ALA A 47 0.01 -1.91 40.51
N LEU A 48 -1.23 -2.39 40.74
CA LEU A 48 -1.72 -3.66 40.20
C LEU A 48 -1.74 -3.67 38.67
N GLN A 49 -2.15 -2.56 38.04
CA GLN A 49 -2.13 -2.40 36.58
C GLN A 49 -0.72 -2.57 36.02
N ARG A 50 0.28 -1.95 36.63
CA ARG A 50 1.69 -2.08 36.22
C ARG A 50 2.24 -3.50 36.39
N LEU A 51 1.69 -4.27 37.33
CA LEU A 51 2.02 -5.68 37.54
C LEU A 51 1.21 -6.63 36.62
N GLY A 52 0.34 -6.12 35.76
CA GLY A 52 -0.52 -6.92 34.89
C GLY A 52 -1.70 -7.60 35.62
N ARG A 53 -1.95 -7.27 36.90
CA ARG A 53 -3.05 -7.81 37.72
C ARG A 53 -4.34 -7.03 37.46
N LEU A 54 -4.82 -7.07 36.23
CA LEU A 54 -5.84 -6.14 35.71
C LEU A 54 -7.20 -6.26 36.43
N ALA A 55 -7.68 -7.48 36.71
CA ALA A 55 -8.96 -7.67 37.41
C ALA A 55 -8.93 -7.16 38.87
N GLU A 56 -7.77 -7.18 39.51
CA GLU A 56 -7.60 -6.62 40.85
C GLU A 56 -7.48 -5.09 40.80
N ALA A 57 -6.81 -4.58 39.76
CA ALA A 57 -6.72 -3.15 39.50
C ALA A 57 -8.10 -2.52 39.29
N ASP A 58 -8.96 -3.12 38.47
CA ASP A 58 -10.33 -2.62 38.22
C ASP A 58 -11.14 -2.55 39.52
N ARG A 59 -11.07 -3.58 40.37
CA ARG A 59 -11.74 -3.60 41.68
C ARG A 59 -11.25 -2.49 42.61
N ALA A 60 -9.93 -2.32 42.72
CA ALA A 60 -9.33 -1.30 43.58
C ALA A 60 -9.70 0.12 43.11
N ILE A 61 -9.68 0.39 41.80
CA ILE A 61 -10.07 1.69 41.26
C ILE A 61 -11.59 1.91 41.38
N SER A 62 -12.41 0.87 41.21
CA SER A 62 -13.85 0.95 41.44
C SER A 62 -14.19 1.32 42.88
N GLN A 63 -13.42 0.83 43.86
CA GLN A 63 -13.54 1.26 45.25
C GLN A 63 -13.18 2.74 45.44
N ALA A 64 -12.13 3.22 44.76
CA ALA A 64 -11.76 4.65 44.78
C ALA A 64 -12.88 5.53 44.19
N ILE A 65 -13.50 5.11 43.09
CA ILE A 65 -14.64 5.80 42.45
C ILE A 65 -15.85 5.83 43.38
N ALA A 66 -16.18 4.72 44.04
CA ALA A 66 -17.30 4.67 44.98
C ALA A 66 -17.11 5.62 46.18
N LEU A 67 -15.86 5.83 46.61
CA LEU A 67 -15.52 6.75 47.70
C LEU A 67 -15.48 8.22 47.26
N ALA A 68 -15.08 8.50 46.02
CA ALA A 68 -15.01 9.85 45.48
C ALA A 68 -15.32 9.88 43.96
N PRO A 69 -16.60 10.00 43.56
CA PRO A 69 -17.03 9.86 42.17
C PRO A 69 -16.72 11.08 41.29
N GLY A 70 -16.22 12.18 41.85
CA GLY A 70 -15.90 13.42 41.14
C GLY A 70 -14.45 13.55 40.66
N VAL A 71 -13.63 12.49 40.80
CA VAL A 71 -12.20 12.53 40.45
C VAL A 71 -11.97 11.90 39.07
N PRO A 72 -11.66 12.69 38.02
CA PRO A 72 -11.52 12.17 36.65
C PRO A 72 -10.37 11.16 36.48
N ASP A 73 -9.27 11.32 37.21
CA ASP A 73 -8.12 10.39 37.18
C ASP A 73 -8.50 8.95 37.52
N PHE A 74 -9.53 8.75 38.34
CA PHE A 74 -9.96 7.41 38.73
C PHE A 74 -10.62 6.70 37.55
N TYR A 75 -11.54 7.36 36.86
CA TYR A 75 -12.17 6.82 35.66
C TYR A 75 -11.14 6.68 34.52
N SER A 76 -10.27 7.67 34.31
CA SER A 76 -9.20 7.60 33.31
C SER A 76 -8.32 6.37 33.51
N ASN A 77 -7.88 6.10 34.75
CA ASN A 77 -7.01 4.94 35.01
C ASN A 77 -7.78 3.61 34.98
N ARG A 78 -9.08 3.59 35.34
CA ARG A 78 -9.90 2.38 35.15
C ARG A 78 -10.13 2.09 33.65
N ALA A 79 -10.31 3.11 32.83
CA ALA A 79 -10.39 2.96 31.38
C ALA A 79 -9.13 2.30 30.80
N LEU A 80 -7.93 2.71 31.26
CA LEU A 80 -6.68 2.06 30.85
C LEU A 80 -6.63 0.58 31.26
N VAL A 81 -7.05 0.25 32.48
CA VAL A 81 -7.12 -1.15 32.96
C VAL A 81 -8.07 -1.96 32.07
N ARG A 82 -9.26 -1.44 31.79
CA ARG A 82 -10.29 -2.08 30.96
C ARG A 82 -9.86 -2.23 29.49
N CYS A 83 -9.10 -1.29 28.95
CA CYS A 83 -8.42 -1.46 27.66
C CYS A 83 -7.49 -2.68 27.67
N GLY A 84 -6.70 -2.87 28.73
CA GLY A 84 -5.84 -4.05 28.91
C GLY A 84 -6.63 -5.36 29.03
N GLN A 85 -7.84 -5.30 29.61
CA GLN A 85 -8.78 -6.43 29.69
C GLN A 85 -9.56 -6.67 28.39
N LYS A 86 -9.40 -5.79 27.38
CA LYS A 86 -10.18 -5.77 26.14
C LYS A 86 -11.68 -5.48 26.33
N GLU A 87 -12.04 -4.89 27.46
CA GLU A 87 -13.39 -4.42 27.78
C GLU A 87 -13.60 -3.01 27.20
N TYR A 88 -13.48 -2.89 25.87
CA TYR A 88 -13.35 -1.59 25.20
C TYR A 88 -14.56 -0.68 25.37
N ASP A 89 -15.78 -1.22 25.40
CA ASP A 89 -16.99 -0.41 25.63
C ASP A 89 -17.04 0.18 27.04
N LEU A 90 -16.64 -0.60 28.05
CA LEU A 90 -16.55 -0.13 29.43
C LEU A 90 -15.42 0.87 29.61
N ALA A 91 -14.29 0.66 28.92
CA ALA A 91 -13.18 1.61 28.90
C ALA A 91 -13.58 2.95 28.27
N ALA A 92 -14.31 2.92 27.14
CA ALA A 92 -14.80 4.13 26.50
C ALA A 92 -15.76 4.91 27.42
N ALA A 93 -16.70 4.23 28.08
CA ALA A 93 -17.64 4.86 29.01
C ALA A 93 -16.94 5.52 30.22
N ASP A 94 -15.91 4.88 30.77
CA ASP A 94 -15.10 5.47 31.84
C ASP A 94 -14.33 6.69 31.35
N ALA A 95 -13.71 6.61 30.17
CA ALA A 95 -12.98 7.73 29.59
C ALA A 95 -13.92 8.91 29.29
N GLU A 96 -15.12 8.65 28.77
CA GLU A 96 -16.16 9.67 28.57
C GLU A 96 -16.61 10.31 29.88
N THR A 97 -16.78 9.52 30.96
CA THR A 97 -17.11 10.05 32.30
C THR A 97 -16.00 10.96 32.82
N ALA A 98 -14.73 10.57 32.66
CA ALA A 98 -13.59 11.43 33.00
C ALA A 98 -13.61 12.74 32.20
N LEU A 99 -13.99 12.70 30.92
CA LEU A 99 -14.09 13.87 30.05
C LEU A 99 -15.29 14.77 30.34
N GLN A 100 -16.37 14.23 30.90
CA GLN A 100 -17.48 15.05 31.42
C GLN A 100 -17.04 15.86 32.65
N LEU A 101 -16.23 15.26 33.53
CA LEU A 101 -15.65 15.93 34.70
C LEU A 101 -14.53 16.90 34.31
N SER A 102 -13.73 16.57 33.29
CA SER A 102 -12.61 17.38 32.81
C SER A 102 -12.43 17.22 31.28
N PRO A 103 -13.00 18.12 30.45
CA PRO A 103 -13.05 17.95 28.98
C PRO A 103 -11.70 17.86 28.25
N SER A 104 -10.64 18.40 28.86
CA SER A 104 -9.26 18.41 28.34
C SER A 104 -8.34 17.40 29.03
N HIS A 105 -8.88 16.45 29.80
CA HIS A 105 -8.09 15.47 30.53
C HIS A 105 -7.27 14.57 29.59
N VAL A 106 -5.96 14.82 29.51
CA VAL A 106 -5.01 14.19 28.59
C VAL A 106 -5.07 12.66 28.64
N GLY A 107 -5.02 12.08 29.84
CA GLY A 107 -5.09 10.62 30.02
C GLY A 107 -6.42 10.02 29.54
N ALA A 108 -7.52 10.75 29.68
CA ALA A 108 -8.85 10.26 29.33
C ALA A 108 -9.05 10.32 27.81
N LEU A 109 -8.59 11.40 27.15
CA LEU A 109 -8.58 11.49 25.69
C LEU A 109 -7.75 10.36 25.06
N CYS A 110 -6.57 10.07 25.62
CA CYS A 110 -5.72 8.96 25.17
C CYS A 110 -6.44 7.62 25.32
N ASN A 111 -6.98 7.33 26.51
CA ASN A 111 -7.64 6.06 26.80
C ASN A 111 -8.94 5.88 26.01
N LEU A 112 -9.69 6.96 25.75
CA LEU A 112 -10.85 6.94 24.85
C LEU A 112 -10.43 6.52 23.44
N GLY A 113 -9.37 7.13 22.90
CA GLY A 113 -8.84 6.79 21.59
C GLY A 113 -8.36 5.33 21.52
N LEU A 114 -7.66 4.84 22.54
CA LEU A 114 -7.21 3.44 22.63
C LEU A 114 -8.38 2.45 22.71
N ALA A 115 -9.41 2.75 23.50
CA ALA A 115 -10.62 1.94 23.60
C ALA A 115 -11.36 1.87 22.26
N GLN A 116 -11.46 3.01 21.56
CA GLN A 116 -12.09 3.10 20.25
C GLN A 116 -11.26 2.39 19.17
N LEU A 117 -9.93 2.43 19.23
CA LEU A 117 -9.07 1.61 18.37
C LEU A 117 -9.31 0.12 18.58
N GLY A 118 -9.30 -0.34 19.84
CA GLY A 118 -9.49 -1.75 20.18
C GLY A 118 -10.87 -2.30 19.80
N SER A 119 -11.90 -1.45 19.82
CA SER A 119 -13.26 -1.76 19.34
C SER A 119 -13.47 -1.48 17.84
N GLU A 120 -12.40 -1.21 17.08
CA GLU A 120 -12.42 -0.90 15.65
C GLU A 120 -13.28 0.30 15.23
N ARG A 121 -13.59 1.20 16.17
CA ARG A 121 -14.29 2.48 15.94
C ARG A 121 -13.30 3.55 15.50
N TYR A 122 -12.61 3.30 14.38
CA TYR A 122 -11.44 4.07 13.94
C TYR A 122 -11.71 5.58 13.74
N ALA A 123 -12.87 5.96 13.22
CA ALA A 123 -13.23 7.36 13.03
C ALA A 123 -13.38 8.10 14.37
N ALA A 124 -14.01 7.46 15.36
CA ALA A 124 -14.12 8.00 16.70
C ALA A 124 -12.73 8.08 17.37
N ALA A 125 -11.91 7.05 17.22
CA ALA A 125 -10.54 7.03 17.74
C ALA A 125 -9.71 8.19 17.18
N ALA A 126 -9.75 8.42 15.87
CA ALA A 126 -9.09 9.56 15.23
C ALA A 126 -9.57 10.89 15.84
N ALA A 127 -10.88 11.07 16.06
CA ALA A 127 -11.41 12.27 16.68
C ALA A 127 -10.91 12.46 18.14
N ALA A 128 -10.80 11.39 18.92
CA ALA A 128 -10.26 11.43 20.28
C ALA A 128 -8.78 11.82 20.29
N PHE A 129 -7.95 11.24 19.42
CA PHE A 129 -6.54 11.60 19.32
C PHE A 129 -6.33 13.03 18.76
N ILE A 130 -7.17 13.48 17.83
CA ILE A 130 -7.16 14.87 17.34
C ILE A 130 -7.47 15.85 18.48
N ARG A 131 -8.42 15.52 19.37
CA ARG A 131 -8.68 16.32 20.58
C ARG A 131 -7.49 16.29 21.53
N LEU A 132 -6.84 15.14 21.70
CA LEU A 132 -5.62 15.00 22.51
C LEU A 132 -4.49 15.88 21.97
N ILE A 133 -4.25 15.89 20.67
CA ILE A 133 -3.24 16.74 20.02
C ILE A 133 -3.51 18.23 20.29
N LYS A 134 -4.77 18.66 20.23
CA LYS A 134 -5.12 20.05 20.55
C LYS A 134 -4.92 20.40 22.02
N ALA A 135 -5.17 19.46 22.94
CA ALA A 135 -5.04 19.66 24.37
C ALA A 135 -3.58 19.55 24.86
N ALA A 136 -2.78 18.70 24.24
CA ALA A 136 -1.39 18.43 24.58
C ALA A 136 -0.55 18.19 23.31
N PRO A 137 -0.12 19.25 22.60
CA PRO A 137 0.65 19.14 21.36
C PRO A 137 1.97 18.38 21.50
N ASP A 138 2.57 18.34 22.70
CA ASP A 138 3.82 17.63 22.95
C ASP A 138 3.63 16.12 23.19
N PHE A 139 2.38 15.62 23.17
CA PHE A 139 2.08 14.20 23.36
C PHE A 139 2.33 13.41 22.06
N ALA A 140 3.59 13.07 21.78
CA ALA A 140 4.03 12.45 20.52
C ALA A 140 3.21 11.20 20.12
N ALA A 141 2.90 10.31 21.06
CA ALA A 141 2.14 9.09 20.78
C ALA A 141 0.71 9.33 20.25
N ALA A 142 0.13 10.52 20.45
CA ALA A 142 -1.18 10.85 19.90
C ALA A 142 -1.16 10.95 18.38
N TYR A 143 -0.04 11.40 17.78
CA TYR A 143 0.10 11.55 16.34
C TYR A 143 0.18 10.19 15.64
N ASP A 144 0.97 9.26 16.17
CA ASP A 144 1.08 7.89 15.64
C ASP A 144 -0.26 7.15 15.75
N ASN A 145 -0.95 7.29 16.89
CA ASN A 145 -2.25 6.67 17.09
C ASN A 145 -3.36 7.30 16.22
N ALA A 146 -3.33 8.64 16.02
CA ALA A 146 -4.23 9.31 15.07
C ALA A 146 -4.00 8.80 13.65
N SER A 147 -2.74 8.68 13.24
CA SER A 147 -2.36 8.14 11.92
C SER A 147 -2.84 6.70 11.74
N LEU A 148 -2.60 5.84 12.73
CA LEU A 148 -3.09 4.45 12.73
C LEU A 148 -4.62 4.39 12.61
N ALA A 149 -5.33 5.21 13.38
CA ALA A 149 -6.79 5.30 13.32
C ALA A 149 -7.27 5.71 11.92
N VAL A 150 -6.75 6.81 11.37
CA VAL A 150 -7.11 7.31 10.02
C VAL A 150 -6.88 6.24 8.96
N ARG A 151 -5.70 5.59 8.96
CA ARG A 151 -5.34 4.54 7.99
C ARG A 151 -6.20 3.29 8.09
N SER A 152 -6.86 3.07 9.22
CA SER A 152 -7.72 1.91 9.47
C SER A 152 -9.18 2.14 9.07
N ILE A 153 -9.57 3.39 8.77
CA ILE A 153 -10.91 3.71 8.28
C ILE A 153 -11.10 3.14 6.87
N LYS A 154 -12.07 2.22 6.71
CA LYS A 154 -12.35 1.55 5.44
C LYS A 154 -13.19 2.39 4.47
N ASP A 155 -14.15 3.16 5.00
CA ASP A 155 -14.99 4.07 4.20
C ASP A 155 -14.17 5.31 3.81
N SER A 156 -14.00 5.52 2.50
CA SER A 156 -13.10 6.54 1.98
C SER A 156 -13.54 7.98 2.27
N ASP A 157 -14.84 8.23 2.40
CA ASP A 157 -15.36 9.56 2.72
C ASP A 157 -15.11 9.92 4.19
N THR A 158 -15.41 8.98 5.10
CA THR A 158 -15.07 9.10 6.52
C THR A 158 -13.56 9.25 6.73
N ALA A 159 -12.75 8.49 5.98
CA ALA A 159 -11.29 8.60 6.03
C ALA A 159 -10.81 9.98 5.58
N LEU A 160 -11.43 10.56 4.54
CA LEU A 160 -11.09 11.89 4.03
C LEU A 160 -11.41 12.96 5.08
N ALA A 161 -12.57 12.89 5.71
CA ALA A 161 -12.96 13.80 6.78
C ALA A 161 -11.99 13.73 7.96
N ALA A 162 -11.65 12.52 8.41
CA ALA A 162 -10.72 12.30 9.52
C ALA A 162 -9.29 12.78 9.21
N ALA A 163 -8.76 12.44 8.02
CA ALA A 163 -7.43 12.87 7.59
C ALA A 163 -7.34 14.40 7.43
N THR A 164 -8.39 15.02 6.89
CA THR A 164 -8.51 16.48 6.77
C THR A 164 -8.52 17.15 8.15
N ALA A 165 -9.32 16.63 9.09
CA ALA A 165 -9.37 17.13 10.46
C ALA A 165 -8.03 16.95 11.18
N PHE A 166 -7.31 15.86 10.92
CA PHE A 166 -5.97 15.60 11.48
C PHE A 166 -4.96 16.62 10.95
N ALA A 167 -4.88 16.82 9.63
CA ALA A 167 -3.99 17.81 9.03
C ALA A 167 -4.29 19.25 9.49
N ALA A 168 -5.57 19.59 9.69
CA ALA A 168 -5.97 20.90 10.22
C ALA A 168 -5.59 21.09 11.69
N ALA A 169 -5.68 20.04 12.52
CA ALA A 169 -5.30 20.09 13.93
C ALA A 169 -3.78 20.05 14.14
N ALA A 170 -3.05 19.48 13.18
CA ALA A 170 -1.61 19.26 13.24
C ALA A 170 -0.89 19.70 11.95
N PRO A 171 -0.94 21.00 11.58
CA PRO A 171 -0.40 21.47 10.29
C PRO A 171 1.12 21.29 10.15
N GLY A 172 1.84 21.13 11.26
CA GLY A 172 3.28 20.82 11.31
C GLY A 172 3.62 19.33 11.37
N SER A 173 2.64 18.42 11.34
CA SER A 173 2.90 16.98 11.39
C SER A 173 3.00 16.39 9.98
N TYR A 174 4.17 15.85 9.64
CA TYR A 174 4.34 15.16 8.35
C TYR A 174 3.41 13.94 8.22
N LEU A 175 3.11 13.24 9.32
CA LEU A 175 2.18 12.09 9.34
C LEU A 175 0.76 12.50 8.92
N ALA A 176 0.28 13.64 9.42
CA ALA A 176 -1.05 14.12 9.09
C ALA A 176 -1.20 14.42 7.59
N HIS A 177 -0.18 15.04 6.98
CA HIS A 177 -0.16 15.32 5.54
C HIS A 177 0.05 14.05 4.71
N MET A 178 0.83 13.08 5.22
CA MET A 178 0.99 11.77 4.59
C MET A 178 -0.33 11.01 4.49
N ASP A 179 -1.09 10.93 5.58
CA ASP A 179 -2.37 10.22 5.60
C ASP A 179 -3.40 10.93 4.72
N LEU A 180 -3.44 12.27 4.77
CA LEU A 180 -4.28 13.06 3.87
C LEU A 180 -3.96 12.77 2.40
N GLY A 181 -2.68 12.78 2.02
CA GLY A 181 -2.25 12.47 0.65
C GLY A 181 -2.65 11.06 0.21
N VAL A 182 -2.51 10.05 1.08
CA VAL A 182 -2.90 8.67 0.77
C VAL A 182 -4.41 8.54 0.53
N VAL A 183 -5.23 9.19 1.35
CA VAL A 183 -6.68 9.16 1.19
C VAL A 183 -7.11 9.91 -0.08
N LEU A 184 -6.59 11.12 -0.31
CA LEU A 184 -6.85 11.90 -1.52
C LEU A 184 -6.49 11.14 -2.79
N SER A 185 -5.31 10.52 -2.83
CA SER A 185 -4.89 9.68 -3.95
C SER A 185 -5.88 8.52 -4.14
N THR A 186 -6.26 7.80 -3.08
CA THR A 186 -7.20 6.66 -3.18
C THR A 186 -8.55 7.02 -3.82
N ILE A 187 -9.02 8.26 -3.62
CA ILE A 187 -10.31 8.74 -4.14
C ILE A 187 -10.20 9.46 -5.49
N GLY A 188 -8.99 9.55 -6.06
CA GLY A 188 -8.76 10.17 -7.38
C GLY A 188 -8.41 11.66 -7.35
N GLU A 189 -8.21 12.26 -6.17
CA GLU A 189 -7.87 13.68 -6.01
C GLU A 189 -6.34 13.86 -6.04
N VAL A 190 -5.71 13.52 -7.17
CA VAL A 190 -4.26 13.30 -7.28
C VAL A 190 -3.44 14.58 -7.08
N GLU A 191 -3.90 15.72 -7.57
CA GLU A 191 -3.23 17.02 -7.46
C GLU A 191 -3.23 17.53 -6.02
N ARG A 192 -4.35 17.33 -5.32
CA ARG A 192 -4.45 17.63 -3.89
C ARG A 192 -3.60 16.66 -3.07
N ALA A 193 -3.53 15.40 -3.48
CA ALA A 193 -2.62 14.43 -2.87
C ALA A 193 -1.16 14.84 -3.05
N GLU A 194 -0.77 15.33 -4.23
CA GLU A 194 0.59 15.83 -4.50
C GLU A 194 0.93 17.00 -3.57
N SER A 195 -0.01 17.94 -3.39
CA SER A 195 0.18 19.07 -2.47
C SER A 195 0.41 18.60 -1.01
N ALA A 196 -0.37 17.62 -0.56
CA ALA A 196 -0.21 17.05 0.78
C ALA A 196 1.12 16.28 0.93
N PHE A 197 1.52 15.48 -0.06
CA PHE A 197 2.80 14.76 -0.01
C PHE A 197 4.00 15.69 -0.12
N ALA A 198 3.93 16.74 -0.94
CA ALA A 198 4.95 17.79 -0.98
C ALA A 198 5.12 18.45 0.39
N ARG A 199 4.00 18.77 1.06
CA ARG A 199 4.04 19.33 2.42
C ARG A 199 4.65 18.37 3.44
N ALA A 200 4.36 17.07 3.34
CA ALA A 200 4.99 16.07 4.20
C ALA A 200 6.50 15.99 4.00
N VAL A 201 6.97 16.08 2.75
CA VAL A 201 8.41 16.12 2.42
C VAL A 201 9.08 17.38 2.96
N GLU A 202 8.45 18.55 2.85
CA GLU A 202 8.96 19.80 3.43
C GLU A 202 9.14 19.72 4.94
N LEU A 203 8.15 19.16 5.64
CA LEU A 203 8.16 19.04 7.10
C LEU A 203 9.18 18.01 7.60
N ALA A 204 9.50 17.00 6.79
CA ALA A 204 10.41 15.93 7.16
C ALA A 204 11.30 15.50 5.98
N PRO A 205 12.29 16.32 5.58
CA PRO A 205 13.04 16.12 4.33
C PRO A 205 13.93 14.88 4.31
N THR A 206 14.24 14.28 5.46
CA THR A 206 15.01 13.03 5.58
C THR A 206 14.13 11.78 5.62
N ARG A 207 12.79 11.92 5.63
CA ARG A 207 11.84 10.81 5.69
C ARG A 207 11.61 10.20 4.32
N ILE A 208 12.28 9.07 4.07
CA ILE A 208 12.19 8.28 2.82
C ILE A 208 10.76 7.83 2.51
N ASP A 209 9.97 7.54 3.54
CA ASP A 209 8.58 7.14 3.39
C ASP A 209 7.72 8.27 2.79
N ALA A 210 7.98 9.53 3.16
CA ALA A 210 7.30 10.70 2.59
C ALA A 210 7.65 10.90 1.12
N HIS A 211 8.94 10.91 0.79
CA HIS A 211 9.41 10.99 -0.60
C HIS A 211 8.84 9.86 -1.47
N SER A 212 8.86 8.62 -0.97
CA SER A 212 8.33 7.47 -1.70
C SER A 212 6.84 7.61 -1.99
N ARG A 213 6.03 8.11 -1.04
CA ARG A 213 4.59 8.31 -1.29
C ARG A 213 4.35 9.39 -2.34
N ARG A 214 5.13 10.46 -2.30
CA ARG A 214 5.10 11.53 -3.31
C ARG A 214 5.45 10.98 -4.69
N LEU A 215 6.60 10.31 -4.83
CA LEU A 215 7.03 9.70 -6.10
C LEU A 215 5.99 8.72 -6.64
N PHE A 216 5.36 7.93 -5.76
CA PHE A 216 4.28 7.05 -6.17
C PHE A 216 3.07 7.82 -6.71
N ASN A 217 2.65 8.90 -6.03
CA ASN A 217 1.53 9.75 -6.44
C ASN A 217 1.79 10.48 -7.77
N GLN A 218 3.03 10.91 -8.00
CA GLN A 218 3.42 11.61 -9.22
C GLN A 218 3.19 10.80 -10.50
N ASN A 219 3.17 9.47 -10.43
CA ASN A 219 2.84 8.62 -11.57
C ASN A 219 1.39 8.76 -12.08
N TYR A 220 0.51 9.37 -11.28
CA TYR A 220 -0.89 9.60 -11.65
C TYR A 220 -1.14 11.01 -12.19
N LEU A 221 -0.18 11.93 -12.07
CA LEU A 221 -0.31 13.32 -12.53
C LEU A 221 -0.17 13.42 -14.04
N GLU A 222 -1.14 14.04 -14.70
CA GLU A 222 -1.08 14.29 -16.15
C GLU A 222 0.00 15.31 -16.52
N GLY A 223 0.13 16.37 -15.71
CA GLY A 223 0.98 17.52 -15.98
C GLY A 223 2.40 17.43 -15.43
N LEU A 224 2.81 16.28 -14.87
CA LEU A 224 4.15 16.14 -14.27
C LEU A 224 5.23 16.31 -15.35
N THR A 225 6.02 17.37 -15.23
CA THR A 225 7.16 17.63 -16.11
C THR A 225 8.37 16.78 -15.73
N ASP A 226 9.27 16.55 -16.68
CA ASP A 226 10.52 15.81 -16.43
C ASP A 226 11.41 16.54 -15.41
N ALA A 227 11.37 17.88 -15.38
CA ALA A 227 12.10 18.68 -14.41
C ALA A 227 11.58 18.49 -12.97
N GLU A 228 10.25 18.48 -12.77
CA GLU A 228 9.64 18.22 -11.47
C GLU A 228 9.90 16.80 -10.98
N GLN A 229 9.83 15.82 -11.89
CA GLN A 229 10.15 14.44 -11.59
C GLN A 229 11.62 14.30 -11.18
N ALA A 230 12.55 14.86 -11.96
CA ALA A 230 13.98 14.85 -11.67
C ALA A 230 14.30 15.52 -10.32
N ALA A 231 13.64 16.64 -10.01
CA ALA A 231 13.81 17.32 -8.72
C ALA A 231 13.36 16.44 -7.55
N SER A 232 12.23 15.74 -7.69
CA SER A 232 11.69 14.83 -6.67
C SER A 232 12.58 13.59 -6.48
N LEU A 233 13.08 13.01 -7.57
CA LEU A 233 14.04 11.90 -7.53
C LEU A 233 15.37 12.31 -6.86
N ALA A 234 15.87 13.51 -7.17
CA ALA A 234 17.09 14.03 -6.54
C ALA A 234 16.91 14.30 -5.03
N GLN A 235 15.73 14.76 -4.60
CA GLN A 235 15.39 14.90 -3.18
C GLN A 235 15.37 13.52 -2.49
N PHE A 236 14.74 12.53 -3.11
CA PHE A 236 14.70 11.16 -2.60
C PHE A 236 16.09 10.54 -2.47
N ALA A 237 16.93 10.66 -3.50
CA ALA A 237 18.30 10.16 -3.48
C ALA A 237 19.13 10.80 -2.35
N ARG A 238 18.98 12.11 -2.11
CA ARG A 238 19.63 12.78 -0.97
C ARG A 238 19.14 12.26 0.37
N ALA A 239 17.84 11.99 0.52
CA ALA A 239 17.29 11.42 1.75
C ALA A 239 17.84 10.01 2.02
N LEU A 240 18.00 9.18 0.98
CA LEU A 240 18.65 7.87 1.09
C LEU A 240 20.11 8.01 1.52
N SER A 241 20.90 8.83 0.82
CA SER A 241 22.33 9.01 1.12
C SER A 241 22.60 9.61 2.50
N ALA A 242 21.64 10.35 3.07
CA ALA A 242 21.75 10.89 4.42
C ALA A 242 21.55 9.81 5.51
N GLY A 243 20.77 8.77 5.22
CA GLY A 243 20.41 7.72 6.19
C GLY A 243 21.20 6.41 6.02
N TYR A 244 21.75 6.14 4.83
CA TYR A 244 22.29 4.83 4.48
C TYR A 244 23.66 4.95 3.80
N THR A 245 24.59 4.08 4.21
CA THR A 245 25.90 3.93 3.56
C THR A 245 25.94 2.61 2.79
N PRO A 246 26.14 2.63 1.46
CA PRO A 246 26.12 1.42 0.65
C PRO A 246 27.34 0.53 0.94
N MET A 247 27.11 -0.77 0.98
CA MET A 247 28.16 -1.78 1.09
C MET A 247 28.98 -1.87 -0.20
N VAL A 248 30.28 -2.13 -0.07
CA VAL A 248 31.20 -2.29 -1.20
C VAL A 248 31.30 -3.77 -1.56
N HIS A 249 31.16 -4.06 -2.85
CA HIS A 249 31.30 -5.41 -3.40
C HIS A 249 32.44 -5.46 -4.40
N HIS A 250 33.17 -6.57 -4.41
CA HIS A 250 34.25 -6.82 -5.37
C HIS A 250 33.87 -7.99 -6.29
N PRO A 251 34.11 -7.88 -7.61
CA PRO A 251 33.86 -8.98 -8.54
C PRO A 251 34.62 -10.25 -8.13
N PRO A 252 33.99 -11.42 -8.11
CA PRO A 252 34.65 -12.69 -7.82
C PRO A 252 35.56 -13.07 -8.98
N ARG A 253 36.74 -13.63 -8.67
CA ARG A 253 37.72 -14.01 -9.70
C ARG A 253 37.27 -15.20 -10.56
N ASP A 254 36.55 -16.16 -10.00
CA ASP A 254 36.18 -17.43 -10.66
C ASP A 254 34.75 -17.88 -10.34
N ALA A 255 33.74 -17.02 -10.56
CA ALA A 255 32.34 -17.37 -10.25
C ALA A 255 31.32 -16.96 -11.32
N ALA A 256 31.76 -16.70 -12.56
CA ALA A 256 30.89 -16.25 -13.65
C ALA A 256 29.76 -17.25 -13.99
N ASP A 257 29.99 -18.55 -13.78
CA ASP A 257 29.05 -19.64 -14.09
C ASP A 257 28.53 -20.37 -12.84
N LYS A 258 28.60 -19.74 -11.66
CA LYS A 258 28.03 -20.32 -10.43
C LYS A 258 26.51 -20.52 -10.55
N ALA A 259 25.96 -21.38 -9.69
CA ALA A 259 24.52 -21.39 -9.43
C ALA A 259 24.13 -20.09 -8.71
N LEU A 260 23.28 -19.27 -9.35
CA LEU A 260 22.89 -17.96 -8.85
C LEU A 260 21.85 -18.06 -7.74
N ARG A 261 22.06 -17.27 -6.69
CA ARG A 261 21.10 -17.04 -5.59
C ARG A 261 20.38 -15.72 -5.80
N LEU A 262 19.07 -15.80 -6.04
CA LEU A 262 18.21 -14.66 -6.32
C LEU A 262 17.34 -14.37 -5.10
N GLY A 263 17.43 -13.16 -4.55
CA GLY A 263 16.58 -12.71 -3.45
C GLY A 263 15.40 -11.89 -3.97
N PHE A 264 14.19 -12.12 -3.46
CA PHE A 264 12.98 -11.39 -3.85
C PHE A 264 12.37 -10.68 -2.65
N VAL A 265 12.41 -9.34 -2.64
CA VAL A 265 11.89 -8.52 -1.54
C VAL A 265 10.49 -8.01 -1.91
N SER A 266 9.49 -8.36 -1.12
CA SER A 266 8.11 -7.93 -1.39
C SER A 266 7.19 -8.00 -0.18
N GLY A 267 6.24 -7.06 -0.09
CA GLY A 267 5.13 -7.11 0.86
C GLY A 267 3.89 -7.85 0.33
N ASP A 268 4.00 -8.37 -0.90
CA ASP A 268 2.87 -8.83 -1.69
C ASP A 268 3.00 -10.29 -2.15
N LEU A 269 3.83 -11.09 -1.48
CA LEU A 269 3.88 -12.56 -1.64
C LEU A 269 2.67 -13.23 -0.95
N ARG A 270 1.47 -12.89 -1.42
CA ARG A 270 0.14 -13.27 -0.91
C ARG A 270 -0.90 -13.12 -2.02
N GLU A 271 -2.19 -13.21 -1.74
CA GLU A 271 -3.23 -12.97 -2.75
C GLU A 271 -3.22 -11.49 -3.20
N HIS A 272 -2.41 -11.23 -4.23
CA HIS A 272 -2.07 -9.92 -4.75
C HIS A 272 -1.58 -10.02 -6.20
N SER A 273 -1.66 -8.90 -6.92
CA SER A 273 -1.21 -8.76 -8.31
C SER A 273 0.19 -9.34 -8.58
N VAL A 274 1.17 -9.05 -7.72
CA VAL A 274 2.55 -9.55 -7.83
C VAL A 274 2.57 -11.08 -7.95
N SER A 275 1.87 -11.77 -7.06
CA SER A 275 1.81 -13.24 -7.05
C SER A 275 1.24 -13.82 -8.34
N TYR A 276 0.26 -13.17 -8.97
CA TYR A 276 -0.32 -13.67 -10.21
C TYR A 276 0.71 -13.71 -11.36
N PHE A 277 1.77 -12.89 -11.31
CA PHE A 277 2.86 -12.94 -12.28
C PHE A 277 4.06 -13.80 -11.82
N LEU A 278 4.10 -14.23 -10.55
CA LEU A 278 5.19 -15.07 -10.01
C LEU A 278 4.85 -16.56 -9.99
N VAL A 279 3.61 -16.93 -9.70
CA VAL A 279 3.21 -18.31 -9.39
C VAL A 279 3.63 -19.31 -10.47
N ALA A 280 3.40 -19.00 -11.74
CA ALA A 280 3.74 -19.91 -12.84
C ALA A 280 5.24 -19.95 -13.16
N ILE A 281 5.98 -18.88 -12.85
CA ILE A 281 7.38 -18.74 -13.28
C ILE A 281 8.38 -19.32 -12.27
N LEU A 282 8.09 -19.27 -10.96
CA LEU A 282 9.06 -19.70 -9.92
C LEU A 282 9.47 -21.17 -10.09
N PRO A 283 8.56 -22.14 -10.38
CA PRO A 283 8.95 -23.51 -10.65
C PRO A 283 9.89 -23.65 -11.86
N GLU A 284 9.66 -22.87 -12.92
CA GLU A 284 10.49 -22.91 -14.13
C GLU A 284 11.88 -22.31 -13.89
N LEU A 285 11.97 -21.26 -13.08
CA LEU A 285 13.26 -20.69 -12.65
C LEU A 285 14.08 -21.72 -11.84
N ARG A 286 13.43 -22.49 -10.95
CA ARG A 286 14.10 -23.57 -10.19
C ARG A 286 14.61 -24.68 -11.10
N ARG A 287 13.82 -25.10 -12.09
CA ARG A 287 14.26 -26.12 -13.08
C ARG A 287 15.50 -25.70 -13.86
N ARG A 288 15.77 -24.39 -13.96
CA ARG A 288 16.97 -23.82 -14.56
C ARG A 288 18.17 -23.72 -13.62
N GLY A 289 18.05 -24.24 -12.40
CA GLY A 289 19.12 -24.26 -11.40
C GLY A 289 19.32 -22.93 -10.66
N LEU A 290 18.34 -22.01 -10.72
CA LEU A 290 18.34 -20.80 -9.91
C LEU A 290 17.86 -21.10 -8.49
N GLN A 291 18.58 -20.60 -7.49
CA GLN A 291 18.19 -20.70 -6.09
C GLN A 291 17.39 -19.45 -5.70
N LEU A 292 16.16 -19.63 -5.22
CA LEU A 292 15.23 -18.53 -4.97
C LEU A 292 15.06 -18.33 -3.46
N VAL A 293 15.26 -17.11 -2.98
CA VAL A 293 15.08 -16.74 -1.56
C VAL A 293 14.04 -15.62 -1.46
N ALA A 294 13.02 -15.81 -0.64
CA ALA A 294 12.00 -14.78 -0.41
C ALA A 294 12.32 -13.95 0.84
N TYR A 295 12.14 -12.64 0.74
CA TYR A 295 12.18 -11.68 1.85
C TYR A 295 10.81 -11.01 1.94
N SER A 296 9.91 -11.59 2.74
CA SER A 296 8.57 -11.05 2.97
C SER A 296 8.63 -9.83 3.89
N THR A 297 7.99 -8.74 3.48
CA THR A 297 7.84 -7.51 4.27
C THR A 297 6.41 -7.33 4.79
N SER A 298 5.64 -8.42 4.83
CA SER A 298 4.30 -8.46 5.39
C SER A 298 4.12 -9.63 6.34
N THR A 299 3.43 -9.37 7.45
CA THR A 299 2.92 -10.40 8.38
C THR A 299 1.65 -11.10 7.89
N LYS A 300 1.07 -10.64 6.77
CA LYS A 300 -0.13 -11.27 6.19
C LYS A 300 0.28 -12.57 5.48
N SER A 301 -0.40 -13.66 5.83
CA SER A 301 -0.27 -14.95 5.16
C SER A 301 -1.64 -15.47 4.74
N ASP A 302 -1.72 -16.03 3.55
CA ASP A 302 -2.90 -16.69 3.00
C ASP A 302 -2.51 -17.93 2.18
N ALA A 303 -3.49 -18.57 1.52
CA ALA A 303 -3.24 -19.76 0.72
C ALA A 303 -2.24 -19.53 -0.43
N MET A 304 -2.20 -18.31 -0.98
CA MET A 304 -1.23 -17.95 -2.02
C MET A 304 0.18 -17.81 -1.43
N THR A 305 0.31 -17.25 -0.23
CA THR A 305 1.60 -17.21 0.48
C THR A 305 2.19 -18.61 0.65
N GLU A 306 1.40 -19.58 1.11
CA GLU A 306 1.88 -20.94 1.30
C GLU A 306 2.21 -21.65 -0.02
N ARG A 307 1.45 -21.38 -1.09
CA ARG A 307 1.77 -21.86 -2.44
C ARG A 307 3.08 -21.28 -2.97
N LEU A 308 3.34 -20.00 -2.75
CA LEU A 308 4.60 -19.37 -3.15
C LEU A 308 5.77 -19.90 -2.31
N ARG A 309 5.57 -20.08 -1.00
CA ARG A 309 6.59 -20.54 -0.06
C ARG A 309 7.22 -21.86 -0.50
N SER A 310 6.44 -22.80 -1.04
CA SER A 310 6.98 -24.10 -1.54
C SER A 310 7.90 -23.97 -2.75
N GLU A 311 7.86 -22.82 -3.45
CA GLU A 311 8.71 -22.50 -4.60
C GLU A 311 9.96 -21.70 -4.25
N PHE A 312 10.14 -21.32 -2.99
CA PHE A 312 11.39 -20.71 -2.53
C PHE A 312 12.24 -21.75 -1.80
N THR A 313 13.55 -21.72 -2.04
CA THR A 313 14.51 -22.52 -1.28
C THR A 313 14.51 -22.09 0.19
N GLU A 314 14.39 -20.79 0.43
CA GLU A 314 14.39 -20.19 1.77
C GLU A 314 13.37 -19.04 1.84
N TRP A 315 12.74 -18.88 3.00
CA TRP A 315 11.78 -17.81 3.26
C TRP A 315 12.16 -17.03 4.52
N ARG A 316 12.40 -15.72 4.36
CA ARG A 316 12.76 -14.80 5.44
C ARG A 316 11.60 -13.83 5.67
N ASP A 317 11.11 -13.77 6.91
CA ASP A 317 10.26 -12.65 7.33
C ASP A 317 11.16 -11.51 7.81
N VAL A 318 11.05 -10.35 7.16
CA VAL A 318 11.80 -9.13 7.48
C VAL A 318 10.88 -7.97 7.86
N THR A 319 9.61 -8.24 8.19
CA THR A 319 8.60 -7.21 8.44
C THR A 319 8.98 -6.32 9.63
N ASP A 320 9.32 -6.93 10.77
CA ASP A 320 9.50 -6.24 12.05
C ASP A 320 10.99 -6.02 12.44
N ILE A 321 11.89 -6.07 11.45
CA ILE A 321 13.32 -5.78 11.66
C ILE A 321 13.73 -4.53 10.86
N SER A 322 14.83 -3.88 11.27
CA SER A 322 15.36 -2.70 10.57
C SER A 322 15.89 -3.05 9.17
N ASP A 323 16.11 -2.04 8.35
CA ASP A 323 16.70 -2.23 7.02
C ASP A 323 18.15 -2.75 7.11
N GLU A 324 18.91 -2.38 8.15
CA GLU A 324 20.25 -2.91 8.42
C GLU A 324 20.21 -4.39 8.80
N ALA A 325 19.28 -4.79 9.68
CA ALA A 325 19.12 -6.19 10.05
C ALA A 325 18.65 -7.06 8.86
N ALA A 326 17.77 -6.51 8.00
CA ALA A 326 17.39 -7.16 6.76
C ALA A 326 18.57 -7.26 5.77
N ALA A 327 19.41 -6.22 5.68
CA ALA A 327 20.61 -6.23 4.86
C ALA A 327 21.63 -7.28 5.32
N SER A 328 21.85 -7.42 6.63
CA SER A 328 22.70 -8.48 7.20
C SER A 328 22.21 -9.86 6.80
N ARG A 329 20.90 -10.12 6.85
CA ARG A 329 20.34 -11.41 6.39
C ARG A 329 20.58 -11.66 4.90
N VAL A 330 20.41 -10.64 4.06
CA VAL A 330 20.70 -10.75 2.62
C VAL A 330 22.17 -11.12 2.35
N VAL A 331 23.09 -10.56 3.13
CA VAL A 331 24.53 -10.85 3.03
C VAL A 331 24.85 -12.27 3.53
N GLU A 332 24.29 -12.66 4.68
CA GLU A 332 24.42 -14.02 5.25
C GLU A 332 23.88 -15.09 4.30
N ASP A 333 22.77 -14.79 3.64
CA ASP A 333 22.15 -15.66 2.63
C ASP A 333 22.92 -15.66 1.30
N GLN A 334 24.01 -14.89 1.17
CA GLN A 334 24.88 -14.82 -0.01
C GLN A 334 24.11 -14.57 -1.32
N ILE A 335 23.18 -13.61 -1.29
CA ILE A 335 22.38 -13.25 -2.46
C ILE A 335 23.26 -12.60 -3.53
N ASP A 336 23.21 -13.14 -4.75
CA ASP A 336 23.95 -12.64 -5.90
C ASP A 336 23.22 -11.47 -6.58
N ILE A 337 21.89 -11.61 -6.73
CA ILE A 337 21.03 -10.59 -7.34
C ILE A 337 19.79 -10.41 -6.48
N LEU A 338 19.55 -9.19 -6.00
CA LEU A 338 18.39 -8.85 -5.18
C LEU A 338 17.33 -8.11 -6.01
N PHE A 339 16.12 -8.64 -6.03
CA PHE A 339 14.97 -8.08 -6.73
C PHE A 339 14.10 -7.26 -5.79
N ASP A 340 13.89 -5.99 -6.14
CA ASP A 340 12.85 -5.14 -5.55
C ASP A 340 11.54 -5.36 -6.30
N LEU A 341 10.57 -5.99 -5.63
CA LEU A 341 9.24 -6.20 -6.20
C LEU A 341 8.21 -5.16 -5.80
N ALA A 342 8.60 -4.14 -5.03
CA ALA A 342 7.68 -3.17 -4.45
C ALA A 342 7.89 -1.75 -4.97
N GLY A 343 9.12 -1.32 -5.26
CA GLY A 343 9.42 0.06 -5.61
C GLY A 343 8.92 1.02 -4.53
N HIS A 344 8.01 1.95 -4.88
CA HIS A 344 7.38 2.88 -3.92
C HIS A 344 6.00 2.46 -3.41
N THR A 345 5.56 1.24 -3.69
CA THR A 345 4.26 0.73 -3.22
C THR A 345 4.25 0.40 -1.72
N ALA A 346 3.19 -0.25 -1.22
CA ALA A 346 3.11 -0.64 0.19
C ALA A 346 4.08 -1.80 0.48
N GLY A 347 4.67 -1.83 1.68
CA GLY A 347 5.66 -2.87 2.03
C GLY A 347 7.04 -2.66 1.40
N ARG A 348 7.27 -1.52 0.74
CA ARG A 348 8.58 -1.12 0.19
C ARG A 348 9.70 -1.14 1.23
N ARG A 349 10.93 -1.42 0.79
CA ARG A 349 12.16 -1.38 1.59
C ARG A 349 13.29 -0.66 0.86
N GLN A 350 13.05 0.58 0.42
CA GLN A 350 14.06 1.34 -0.34
C GLN A 350 15.35 1.60 0.46
N GLY A 351 15.28 1.69 1.80
CA GLY A 351 16.46 1.78 2.66
C GLY A 351 17.32 0.51 2.63
N LEU A 352 16.71 -0.68 2.62
CA LEU A 352 17.40 -1.95 2.41
C LEU A 352 18.21 -1.93 1.10
N PHE A 353 17.63 -1.47 0.00
CA PHE A 353 18.35 -1.39 -1.28
C PHE A 353 19.42 -0.30 -1.27
N ALA A 354 19.24 0.81 -0.55
CA ALA A 354 20.26 1.85 -0.41
C ALA A 354 21.50 1.39 0.37
N LEU A 355 21.39 0.35 1.21
CA LEU A 355 22.53 -0.32 1.83
C LEU A 355 23.32 -1.19 0.85
N ARG A 356 22.78 -1.48 -0.34
CA ARG A 356 23.38 -2.35 -1.35
C ARG A 356 23.87 -3.71 -0.77
N PRO A 357 23.00 -4.50 -0.12
CA PRO A 357 23.43 -5.76 0.52
C PRO A 357 23.81 -6.88 -0.46
N ALA A 358 23.35 -6.79 -1.71
CA ALA A 358 23.75 -7.66 -2.81
C ALA A 358 24.56 -6.88 -3.86
N PRO A 359 25.49 -7.52 -4.59
CA PRO A 359 26.33 -6.82 -5.56
C PRO A 359 25.55 -6.21 -6.72
N ILE A 360 24.44 -6.85 -7.11
CA ILE A 360 23.50 -6.42 -8.15
C ILE A 360 22.10 -6.34 -7.54
N SER A 361 21.38 -5.26 -7.84
CA SER A 361 19.96 -5.13 -7.52
C SER A 361 19.15 -4.79 -8.77
N VAL A 362 17.94 -5.34 -8.87
CA VAL A 362 17.04 -5.18 -10.02
C VAL A 362 15.65 -4.78 -9.53
N SER A 363 15.11 -3.68 -10.03
CA SER A 363 13.69 -3.36 -9.85
C SER A 363 12.86 -4.17 -10.85
N TRP A 364 11.89 -4.93 -10.34
CA TRP A 364 10.98 -5.64 -11.22
C TRP A 364 9.63 -5.94 -10.56
N LEU A 365 8.61 -5.80 -11.38
CA LEU A 365 7.24 -6.28 -11.24
C LEU A 365 6.26 -5.31 -10.58
N GLY A 366 6.26 -5.17 -9.25
CA GLY A 366 5.18 -4.46 -8.57
C GLY A 366 5.17 -2.94 -8.76
N TYR A 367 6.19 -2.37 -9.41
CA TYR A 367 6.32 -0.93 -9.66
C TYR A 367 6.86 -0.65 -11.06
N SER A 368 6.11 0.13 -11.85
CA SER A 368 6.34 0.33 -13.29
C SER A 368 6.91 1.72 -13.62
N ALA A 369 7.86 2.19 -12.81
CA ALA A 369 8.59 3.44 -13.01
C ALA A 369 9.97 3.35 -12.34
N THR A 370 10.82 4.36 -12.56
CA THR A 370 12.12 4.43 -11.87
C THR A 370 11.92 4.53 -10.36
N THR A 371 12.71 3.76 -9.62
CA THR A 371 12.76 3.81 -8.14
C THR A 371 13.50 5.06 -7.65
N GLY A 372 14.30 5.71 -8.50
CA GLY A 372 15.16 6.82 -8.10
C GLY A 372 16.26 6.42 -7.09
N ASN A 373 16.40 5.14 -6.78
CA ASN A 373 17.38 4.64 -5.83
C ASN A 373 18.71 4.41 -6.56
N PRO A 374 19.78 5.15 -6.24
CA PRO A 374 21.05 5.04 -6.97
C PRO A 374 21.75 3.69 -6.81
N GLN A 375 21.33 2.87 -5.83
CA GLN A 375 21.89 1.53 -5.61
C GLN A 375 21.14 0.41 -6.33
N ILE A 376 19.99 0.69 -6.95
CA ILE A 376 19.30 -0.28 -7.81
C ILE A 376 19.86 -0.14 -9.23
N GLY A 377 20.57 -1.17 -9.68
CA GLY A 377 21.39 -1.08 -10.90
C GLY A 377 20.62 -1.30 -12.20
N TYR A 378 19.51 -2.04 -12.15
CA TYR A 378 18.73 -2.42 -13.33
C TYR A 378 17.21 -2.34 -13.11
N VAL A 379 16.46 -2.14 -14.18
CA VAL A 379 15.00 -2.30 -14.22
C VAL A 379 14.66 -3.34 -15.29
N LEU A 380 13.92 -4.39 -14.92
CA LEU A 380 13.49 -5.40 -15.90
C LEU A 380 12.32 -4.84 -16.73
N CYS A 381 12.48 -4.81 -18.05
CA CYS A 381 11.54 -4.18 -18.97
C CYS A 381 11.53 -4.87 -20.34
N ASP A 382 10.80 -4.31 -21.30
CA ASP A 382 10.88 -4.67 -22.72
C ASP A 382 10.97 -3.41 -23.59
N ALA A 383 11.12 -3.59 -24.91
CA ALA A 383 11.27 -2.49 -25.85
C ALA A 383 9.97 -1.68 -26.08
N THR A 384 8.81 -2.18 -25.67
CA THR A 384 7.54 -1.47 -25.81
C THR A 384 7.30 -0.57 -24.60
N VAL A 385 7.50 -1.08 -23.38
CA VAL A 385 7.26 -0.33 -22.15
C VAL A 385 8.35 0.70 -21.90
N LEU A 386 9.61 0.38 -22.24
CA LEU A 386 10.75 1.30 -22.20
C LEU A 386 11.49 1.30 -23.54
N PRO A 387 10.98 2.07 -24.54
CA PRO A 387 11.59 2.16 -25.86
C PRO A 387 13.05 2.62 -25.82
N PRO A 388 13.90 2.16 -26.76
CA PRO A 388 15.23 2.74 -26.94
C PRO A 388 15.16 4.25 -27.15
N GLY A 389 16.03 5.01 -26.48
CA GLY A 389 16.03 6.47 -26.44
C GLY A 389 15.40 7.07 -25.18
N ASN A 390 14.64 6.29 -24.40
CA ASN A 390 13.96 6.76 -23.19
C ASN A 390 14.73 6.42 -21.90
N GLU A 391 15.97 5.95 -21.99
CA GLU A 391 16.76 5.50 -20.84
C GLU A 391 17.06 6.61 -19.84
N ALA A 392 17.19 7.86 -20.29
CA ALA A 392 17.49 9.01 -19.42
C ALA A 392 16.42 9.29 -18.36
N ALA A 393 15.21 8.73 -18.50
CA ALA A 393 14.14 8.85 -17.52
C ALA A 393 14.29 7.88 -16.32
N PHE A 394 15.33 7.04 -16.31
CA PHE A 394 15.57 6.03 -15.27
C PHE A 394 16.94 6.21 -14.64
N THR A 395 17.00 6.07 -13.31
CA THR A 395 18.28 5.88 -12.61
C THR A 395 18.85 4.48 -12.85
N GLU A 396 17.98 3.50 -13.08
CA GLU A 396 18.34 2.12 -13.36
C GLU A 396 18.63 1.89 -14.83
N ARG A 397 19.53 0.95 -15.14
CA ARG A 397 19.77 0.53 -16.53
C ARG A 397 18.66 -0.42 -17.00
N PRO A 398 18.10 -0.24 -18.21
CA PRO A 398 17.13 -1.18 -18.75
C PRO A 398 17.72 -2.57 -18.95
N LEU A 399 17.06 -3.59 -18.40
CA LEU A 399 17.30 -5.00 -18.70
C LEU A 399 16.13 -5.50 -19.57
N ARG A 400 16.32 -5.43 -20.89
CA ARG A 400 15.25 -5.68 -21.87
C ARG A 400 15.07 -7.16 -22.17
N MET A 401 13.88 -7.66 -21.86
CA MET A 401 13.42 -9.00 -22.20
C MET A 401 12.95 -9.05 -23.66
N PRO A 402 13.29 -10.11 -24.43
CA PRO A 402 13.00 -10.16 -25.86
C PRO A 402 11.53 -10.46 -26.18
N ARG A 403 10.79 -11.10 -25.26
CA ARG A 403 9.40 -11.56 -25.47
C ARG A 403 8.40 -10.96 -24.48
N GLY A 404 8.73 -9.78 -23.93
CA GLY A 404 7.95 -9.10 -22.90
C GLY A 404 8.51 -9.29 -21.49
N TYR A 405 8.23 -8.34 -20.60
CA TYR A 405 8.78 -8.32 -19.23
C TYR A 405 7.84 -8.88 -18.15
N LEU A 406 6.64 -9.32 -18.55
CA LEU A 406 5.60 -9.88 -17.70
C LEU A 406 5.13 -11.23 -18.22
N CYS A 407 4.89 -12.17 -17.31
CA CYS A 407 4.23 -13.45 -17.57
C CYS A 407 3.17 -13.67 -16.49
N PHE A 408 1.95 -14.01 -16.89
CA PHE A 408 0.78 -14.09 -16.01
C PHE A 408 0.31 -15.53 -15.83
N SER A 409 -0.08 -15.85 -14.60
CA SER A 409 -0.67 -17.14 -14.26
C SER A 409 -2.17 -17.09 -14.55
N PRO A 410 -2.73 -18.02 -15.34
CA PRO A 410 -4.16 -18.07 -15.63
C PRO A 410 -4.99 -18.06 -14.33
N PRO A 411 -6.08 -17.26 -14.27
CA PRO A 411 -6.77 -16.98 -13.02
C PRO A 411 -7.60 -18.15 -12.49
N GLY A 412 -7.77 -19.24 -13.25
CA GLY A 412 -8.55 -20.43 -12.89
C GLY A 412 -10.07 -20.28 -13.04
N THR A 413 -10.58 -19.04 -13.15
CA THR A 413 -11.96 -18.74 -13.54
C THR A 413 -12.07 -18.77 -15.06
N ASP A 414 -13.01 -19.56 -15.58
CA ASP A 414 -13.35 -19.56 -17.00
C ASP A 414 -14.37 -18.44 -17.32
N PRO A 415 -14.26 -17.81 -18.51
CA PRO A 415 -15.28 -16.88 -18.99
C PRO A 415 -16.58 -17.59 -19.34
N ASP A 416 -17.70 -16.90 -19.11
CA ASP A 416 -18.99 -17.31 -19.65
C ASP A 416 -19.06 -16.91 -21.14
N ASP A 417 -20.20 -17.15 -21.81
CA ASP A 417 -20.43 -16.78 -23.21
C ASP A 417 -20.38 -15.25 -23.49
N GLY A 418 -20.24 -14.42 -22.43
CA GLY A 418 -20.12 -12.97 -22.51
C GLY A 418 -21.44 -12.23 -22.25
N PRO A 419 -21.54 -10.94 -22.61
CA PRO A 419 -22.73 -10.15 -22.29
C PRO A 419 -23.93 -10.59 -23.14
N VAL A 420 -25.07 -10.80 -22.49
CA VAL A 420 -26.30 -11.33 -23.13
C VAL A 420 -27.17 -10.20 -23.75
N GLY A 421 -26.72 -8.94 -23.69
CA GLY A 421 -27.48 -7.76 -24.11
C GLY A 421 -26.97 -7.10 -25.40
N ARG A 422 -27.85 -6.40 -26.13
CA ARG A 422 -27.48 -5.56 -27.30
C ARG A 422 -27.02 -4.14 -26.92
N ARG A 423 -27.07 -3.79 -25.63
CA ARG A 423 -26.66 -2.46 -25.15
C ARG A 423 -25.15 -2.47 -24.94
N MET A 424 -24.44 -1.56 -25.58
CA MET A 424 -22.98 -1.50 -25.49
C MET A 424 -22.55 -1.16 -24.05
N THR A 425 -21.57 -1.90 -23.52
CA THR A 425 -21.04 -1.67 -22.18
C THR A 425 -19.52 -1.56 -22.26
N PHE A 426 -19.02 -0.36 -22.04
CA PHE A 426 -17.61 -0.11 -21.79
C PHE A 426 -17.30 -0.43 -20.34
N GLY A 427 -16.03 -0.71 -20.00
CA GLY A 427 -15.69 -0.87 -18.59
C GLY A 427 -14.22 -0.67 -18.25
N SER A 428 -13.96 -0.36 -16.98
CA SER A 428 -12.60 -0.27 -16.43
C SER A 428 -12.60 -0.60 -14.94
N PHE A 429 -11.78 -1.58 -14.54
CA PHE A 429 -11.65 -2.00 -13.13
C PHE A 429 -10.42 -1.39 -12.46
N ASN A 430 -9.87 -0.34 -13.06
CA ASN A 430 -8.75 0.42 -12.53
C ASN A 430 -9.16 1.27 -11.32
N THR A 431 -8.19 1.64 -10.48
CA THR A 431 -8.41 2.48 -9.30
C THR A 431 -8.66 3.94 -9.68
N LEU A 432 -9.39 4.69 -8.85
CA LEU A 432 -9.82 6.07 -9.17
C LEU A 432 -8.66 7.04 -9.39
N ASN A 433 -7.50 6.86 -8.74
CA ASN A 433 -6.29 7.65 -9.05
C ASN A 433 -5.76 7.47 -10.47
N LYS A 434 -6.14 6.40 -11.18
CA LYS A 434 -5.79 6.26 -12.59
C LYS A 434 -6.76 7.03 -13.50
N LEU A 435 -7.93 7.42 -13.01
CA LEU A 435 -8.96 8.13 -13.77
C LEU A 435 -8.71 9.63 -13.70
N SER A 436 -7.76 10.05 -14.53
CA SER A 436 -7.40 11.44 -14.76
C SER A 436 -8.52 12.23 -15.45
N ASP A 437 -8.47 13.56 -15.43
CA ASP A 437 -9.49 14.40 -16.09
C ASP A 437 -9.48 14.21 -17.62
N ARG A 438 -8.29 14.02 -18.20
CA ARG A 438 -8.12 13.62 -19.60
C ARG A 438 -8.78 12.28 -19.90
N THR A 439 -8.61 11.29 -19.02
CA THR A 439 -9.26 9.98 -19.18
C THR A 439 -10.78 10.14 -19.18
N ILE A 440 -11.35 10.86 -18.21
CA ILE A 440 -12.79 11.09 -18.13
C ILE A 440 -13.32 11.84 -19.34
N ARG A 441 -12.59 12.86 -19.82
CA ARG A 441 -12.94 13.58 -21.05
C ARG A 441 -13.01 12.64 -22.25
N LEU A 442 -11.97 11.83 -22.48
CA LEU A 442 -11.93 10.90 -23.62
C LEU A 442 -13.04 9.86 -23.55
N TRP A 443 -13.28 9.28 -22.38
CA TRP A 443 -14.36 8.32 -22.19
C TRP A 443 -15.73 8.97 -22.35
N SER A 444 -15.90 10.22 -21.90
CA SER A 444 -17.13 10.99 -22.15
C SER A 444 -17.36 11.25 -23.64
N CYS A 445 -16.31 11.54 -24.42
CA CYS A 445 -16.42 11.64 -25.87
C CYS A 445 -16.90 10.33 -26.52
N ILE A 446 -16.39 9.18 -26.06
CA ILE A 446 -16.83 7.86 -26.53
C ILE A 446 -18.31 7.62 -26.15
N LEU A 447 -18.69 7.88 -24.90
CA LEU A 447 -20.05 7.69 -24.41
C LEU A 447 -21.07 8.63 -25.10
N ALA A 448 -20.65 9.83 -25.50
CA ALA A 448 -21.50 10.74 -26.26
C ALA A 448 -21.78 10.23 -27.69
N ALA A 449 -20.85 9.50 -28.29
CA ALA A 449 -21.05 8.87 -29.61
C ALA A 449 -22.02 7.68 -29.58
N PHE A 450 -22.26 7.08 -28.40
CA PHE A 450 -23.19 5.96 -28.20
C PHE A 450 -24.17 6.28 -27.07
N PRO A 451 -25.26 7.03 -27.31
CA PRO A 451 -26.23 7.40 -26.27
C PRO A 451 -26.83 6.20 -25.52
N ASP A 452 -27.00 5.07 -26.22
CA ASP A 452 -27.47 3.80 -25.67
C ASP A 452 -26.32 2.88 -25.21
N SER A 453 -25.39 3.43 -24.43
CA SER A 453 -24.28 2.66 -23.86
C SER A 453 -24.04 2.98 -22.39
N ASP A 454 -23.46 2.03 -21.67
CA ASP A 454 -23.08 2.18 -20.26
C ASP A 454 -21.55 2.13 -20.08
N LEU A 455 -21.07 2.73 -19.00
CA LEU A 455 -19.70 2.58 -18.52
C LEU A 455 -19.70 1.93 -17.14
N LEU A 456 -19.12 0.75 -17.04
CA LEU A 456 -18.94 0.04 -15.78
C LEU A 456 -17.56 0.36 -15.18
N LEU A 457 -17.55 1.02 -14.02
CA LEU A 457 -16.34 1.25 -13.25
C LEU A 457 -16.38 0.43 -11.97
N LYS A 458 -15.28 -0.26 -11.67
CA LYS A 458 -15.16 -1.08 -10.47
C LYS A 458 -13.89 -0.80 -9.71
N THR A 459 -14.00 -0.43 -8.44
CA THR A 459 -12.87 -0.32 -7.52
C THR A 459 -13.35 -0.16 -6.08
N LYS A 460 -12.50 -0.55 -5.12
CA LYS A 460 -12.83 -0.55 -3.69
C LYS A 460 -13.30 0.81 -3.13
N ALA A 461 -12.84 1.92 -3.71
CA ALA A 461 -13.23 3.27 -3.27
C ALA A 461 -14.73 3.54 -3.51
N LEU A 462 -15.34 2.82 -4.47
CA LEU A 462 -16.75 2.93 -4.81
C LEU A 462 -17.69 2.19 -3.82
N ASP A 463 -17.15 1.58 -2.75
CA ASP A 463 -17.98 1.12 -1.61
C ASP A 463 -18.74 2.32 -0.99
N SER A 464 -18.13 3.50 -0.99
CA SER A 464 -18.69 4.72 -0.41
C SER A 464 -19.67 5.41 -1.36
N ALA A 465 -20.89 5.70 -0.88
CA ALA A 465 -21.93 6.37 -1.68
C ALA A 465 -21.51 7.79 -2.10
N ALA A 466 -20.83 8.52 -1.22
CA ALA A 466 -20.36 9.88 -1.50
C ALA A 466 -19.29 9.87 -2.63
N ILE A 467 -18.40 8.87 -2.64
CA ILE A 467 -17.42 8.70 -3.71
C ILE A 467 -18.08 8.32 -5.03
N ARG A 468 -19.13 7.48 -5.00
CA ARG A 468 -19.90 7.15 -6.20
C ARG A 468 -20.54 8.41 -6.80
N ALA A 469 -21.18 9.24 -5.97
CA ALA A 469 -21.77 10.50 -6.41
C ALA A 469 -20.72 11.43 -7.05
N ARG A 470 -19.59 11.67 -6.36
CA ARG A 470 -18.48 12.47 -6.91
C ARG A 470 -17.94 11.93 -8.23
N THR A 471 -17.83 10.61 -8.36
CA THR A 471 -17.34 9.97 -9.59
C THR A 471 -18.34 10.19 -10.74
N ALA A 472 -19.64 10.03 -10.48
CA ALA A 472 -20.67 10.28 -11.48
C ALA A 472 -20.75 11.75 -11.89
N ASP A 473 -20.60 12.68 -10.94
CA ASP A 473 -20.60 14.12 -11.18
C ASP A 473 -19.48 14.54 -12.15
N ARG A 474 -18.31 13.88 -12.10
CA ARG A 474 -17.21 14.12 -13.06
C ARG A 474 -17.63 13.81 -14.50
N PHE A 475 -18.41 12.76 -14.74
CA PHE A 475 -18.96 12.45 -16.08
C PHE A 475 -20.14 13.37 -16.44
N ALA A 476 -20.98 13.72 -15.46
CA ALA A 476 -22.09 14.65 -15.65
C ALA A 476 -21.61 16.04 -16.10
N ALA A 477 -20.46 16.50 -15.59
CA ALA A 477 -19.80 17.72 -16.05
C ALA A 477 -19.44 17.72 -17.54
N HIS A 478 -19.35 16.54 -18.17
CA HIS A 478 -19.15 16.37 -19.61
C HIS A 478 -20.46 16.01 -20.36
N GLY A 479 -21.62 16.18 -19.73
CA GLY A 479 -22.93 15.96 -20.34
C GLY A 479 -23.37 14.49 -20.41
N ILE A 480 -22.72 13.59 -19.67
CA ILE A 480 -23.11 12.18 -19.62
C ILE A 480 -24.10 11.97 -18.48
N ASP A 481 -25.25 11.36 -18.78
CA ASP A 481 -26.26 11.00 -17.78
C ASP A 481 -25.65 10.07 -16.71
N PRO A 482 -25.66 10.45 -15.42
CA PRO A 482 -25.17 9.62 -14.31
C PRO A 482 -25.71 8.19 -14.28
N SER A 483 -26.94 7.97 -14.77
CA SER A 483 -27.56 6.63 -14.80
C SER A 483 -26.83 5.65 -15.72
N ARG A 484 -26.00 6.14 -16.65
CA ARG A 484 -25.15 5.35 -17.56
C ARG A 484 -23.82 4.92 -16.93
N ILE A 485 -23.48 5.46 -15.75
CA ILE A 485 -22.22 5.16 -15.06
C ILE A 485 -22.50 4.14 -13.96
N ILE A 486 -22.21 2.87 -14.25
CA ILE A 486 -22.40 1.75 -13.32
C ILE A 486 -21.18 1.68 -12.40
N LEU A 487 -21.39 1.95 -11.10
CA LEU A 487 -20.31 2.08 -10.11
C LEU A 487 -20.35 0.93 -9.10
N ILE A 488 -19.36 0.05 -9.15
CA ILE A 488 -19.28 -1.16 -8.31
C ILE A 488 -18.08 -1.09 -7.35
N GLY A 489 -18.34 -1.39 -6.08
CA GLY A 489 -17.35 -1.48 -5.01
C GLY A 489 -16.59 -2.82 -4.97
N ARG A 490 -16.27 -3.29 -3.77
CA ARG A 490 -15.67 -4.62 -3.54
C ARG A 490 -16.67 -5.74 -3.81
N THR A 491 -16.17 -6.83 -4.38
CA THR A 491 -16.89 -8.11 -4.46
C THR A 491 -16.40 -9.05 -3.36
N PRO A 492 -17.22 -10.03 -2.93
CA PRO A 492 -16.83 -10.96 -1.86
C PRO A 492 -15.67 -11.89 -2.24
N THR A 493 -15.55 -12.25 -3.52
CA THR A 493 -14.53 -13.18 -4.02
C THR A 493 -13.87 -12.65 -5.29
N ARG A 494 -12.69 -13.20 -5.61
CA ARG A 494 -11.99 -12.95 -6.87
C ARG A 494 -12.76 -13.50 -8.07
N ASP A 495 -13.39 -14.66 -7.93
CA ASP A 495 -14.26 -15.22 -8.99
C ASP A 495 -15.43 -14.28 -9.32
N ALA A 496 -16.10 -13.73 -8.30
CA ALA A 496 -17.15 -12.74 -8.49
C ALA A 496 -16.64 -11.45 -9.14
N HIS A 497 -15.40 -11.01 -8.84
CA HIS A 497 -14.76 -9.89 -9.52
C HIS A 497 -14.53 -10.20 -11.01
N LEU A 498 -13.96 -11.37 -11.32
CA LEU A 498 -13.66 -11.76 -12.70
C LEU A 498 -14.92 -11.92 -13.54
N LYS A 499 -15.99 -12.49 -12.99
CA LYS A 499 -17.28 -12.66 -13.69
C LYS A 499 -17.95 -11.34 -14.07
N LEU A 500 -17.63 -10.22 -13.42
CA LEU A 500 -18.13 -8.91 -13.87
C LEU A 500 -17.61 -8.52 -15.26
N TYR A 501 -16.46 -9.03 -15.72
CA TYR A 501 -15.98 -8.81 -17.08
C TYR A 501 -16.87 -9.47 -18.15
N ASN A 502 -17.68 -10.46 -17.78
CA ASN A 502 -18.65 -11.04 -18.71
C ASN A 502 -19.73 -10.02 -19.10
N GLY A 503 -19.95 -8.95 -18.31
CA GLY A 503 -20.84 -7.85 -18.66
C GLY A 503 -20.22 -6.76 -19.53
N ILE A 504 -18.93 -6.85 -19.90
CA ILE A 504 -18.20 -5.79 -20.60
C ILE A 504 -17.93 -6.21 -22.04
N HIS A 505 -18.25 -5.32 -22.98
CA HIS A 505 -17.98 -5.50 -24.42
C HIS A 505 -16.57 -5.02 -24.79
N LEU A 506 -16.19 -3.83 -24.31
CA LEU A 506 -14.86 -3.24 -24.54
C LEU A 506 -14.31 -2.64 -23.25
N ALA A 507 -13.14 -3.08 -22.81
CA ALA A 507 -12.46 -2.46 -21.70
C ALA A 507 -11.68 -1.22 -22.17
N LEU A 508 -11.80 -0.12 -21.42
CA LEU A 508 -11.09 1.12 -21.67
C LEU A 508 -9.96 1.28 -20.64
N ASP A 509 -8.73 1.36 -21.12
CA ASP A 509 -7.56 1.57 -20.28
C ASP A 509 -7.30 3.06 -20.05
N PRO A 510 -7.03 3.50 -18.81
CA PRO A 510 -6.80 4.90 -18.50
C PRO A 510 -5.36 5.35 -18.77
N TRP A 511 -5.16 6.67 -18.78
CA TRP A 511 -3.86 7.34 -18.90
C TRP A 511 -3.77 8.47 -17.86
N PRO A 512 -2.63 8.79 -17.21
CA PRO A 512 -1.24 8.41 -17.55
C PRO A 512 -0.79 7.08 -16.95
N TYR A 513 -1.59 6.45 -16.10
CA TYR A 513 -1.24 5.18 -15.49
C TYR A 513 -2.12 4.07 -16.07
N SER A 514 -1.53 3.29 -16.99
CA SER A 514 -2.17 2.15 -17.64
C SER A 514 -2.51 0.98 -16.70
N GLY A 515 -3.38 0.09 -17.15
CA GLY A 515 -3.67 -1.19 -16.51
C GLY A 515 -2.47 -2.14 -16.50
N THR A 516 -2.56 -3.18 -15.70
CA THR A 516 -1.57 -4.28 -15.70
C THR A 516 -2.28 -5.59 -15.37
N THR A 517 -2.56 -5.84 -14.09
CA THR A 517 -3.38 -6.99 -13.68
C THR A 517 -4.80 -6.85 -14.22
N THR A 518 -5.40 -5.66 -14.14
CA THR A 518 -6.75 -5.38 -14.67
C THR A 518 -6.85 -5.64 -16.18
N THR A 519 -5.79 -5.32 -16.93
CA THR A 519 -5.66 -5.66 -18.36
C THR A 519 -5.61 -7.17 -18.55
N MET A 520 -4.74 -7.87 -17.82
CA MET A 520 -4.63 -9.32 -17.91
C MET A 520 -5.93 -10.02 -17.51
N GLU A 521 -6.63 -9.54 -16.48
CA GLU A 521 -7.93 -10.07 -16.05
C GLU A 521 -8.99 -9.87 -17.15
N ALA A 522 -9.07 -8.69 -17.75
CA ALA A 522 -9.97 -8.43 -18.87
C ALA A 522 -9.71 -9.39 -20.05
N LEU A 523 -8.44 -9.51 -20.46
CA LEU A 523 -8.01 -10.40 -21.54
C LEU A 523 -8.26 -11.88 -21.21
N SER A 524 -8.04 -12.28 -19.96
CA SER A 524 -8.31 -13.65 -19.48
C SER A 524 -9.81 -14.00 -19.54
N MET A 525 -10.67 -12.99 -19.43
CA MET A 525 -12.12 -13.12 -19.56
C MET A 525 -12.62 -12.86 -21.00
N GLY A 526 -11.70 -12.69 -21.96
CA GLY A 526 -12.01 -12.49 -23.37
C GLY A 526 -12.47 -11.09 -23.74
N VAL A 527 -12.31 -10.11 -22.85
CA VAL A 527 -12.68 -8.72 -23.12
C VAL A 527 -11.50 -8.02 -23.84
N PRO A 528 -11.70 -7.45 -25.04
CA PRO A 528 -10.68 -6.62 -25.67
C PRO A 528 -10.40 -5.37 -24.82
N VAL A 529 -9.15 -4.91 -24.79
CA VAL A 529 -8.72 -3.74 -24.01
C VAL A 529 -8.13 -2.71 -24.94
N LEU A 530 -8.72 -1.52 -25.00
CA LEU A 530 -8.21 -0.39 -25.77
C LEU A 530 -7.31 0.49 -24.90
N THR A 531 -6.09 0.79 -25.38
CA THR A 531 -5.11 1.61 -24.66
C THR A 531 -4.53 2.73 -25.51
N LEU A 532 -4.08 3.79 -24.85
CA LEU A 532 -3.26 4.85 -25.45
C LEU A 532 -1.78 4.59 -25.15
N ASN A 533 -0.94 4.49 -26.19
CA ASN A 533 0.51 4.25 -26.06
C ASN A 533 1.31 5.56 -26.12
N GLU A 534 1.19 6.36 -25.07
CA GLU A 534 1.84 7.67 -24.93
C GLU A 534 2.45 7.82 -23.54
N GLY A 535 3.56 8.57 -23.41
CA GLY A 535 4.05 9.03 -22.10
C GLY A 535 5.25 8.26 -21.55
N ARG A 536 5.15 7.76 -20.31
CA ARG A 536 6.25 7.12 -19.57
C ARG A 536 6.05 5.61 -19.49
N PHE A 537 6.99 4.89 -18.88
CA PHE A 537 6.91 3.43 -18.67
C PHE A 537 5.53 3.00 -18.15
N ILE A 538 5.06 3.67 -17.11
CA ILE A 538 3.80 3.33 -16.43
C ILE A 538 2.55 3.52 -17.30
N SER A 539 2.66 4.32 -18.36
CA SER A 539 1.62 4.59 -19.34
C SER A 539 1.60 3.56 -20.48
N ARG A 540 2.66 2.74 -20.61
CA ARG A 540 2.86 1.80 -21.73
C ARG A 540 2.69 0.33 -21.35
N VAL A 541 2.31 0.02 -20.10
CA VAL A 541 2.25 -1.37 -19.63
C VAL A 541 1.19 -2.16 -20.39
N THR A 542 -0.03 -1.62 -20.54
CA THR A 542 -1.07 -2.26 -21.36
C THR A 542 -0.63 -2.41 -22.82
N ALA A 543 0.04 -1.42 -23.41
CA ALA A 543 0.54 -1.51 -24.78
C ALA A 543 1.59 -2.62 -24.95
N SER A 544 2.48 -2.81 -23.97
CA SER A 544 3.42 -3.94 -23.92
C SER A 544 2.66 -5.27 -23.87
N LEU A 545 1.71 -5.43 -22.94
CA LEU A 545 0.91 -6.65 -22.81
C LEU A 545 0.16 -7.00 -24.12
N LEU A 546 -0.50 -6.01 -24.74
CA LEU A 546 -1.21 -6.21 -26.00
C LEU A 546 -0.27 -6.55 -27.14
N SER A 547 0.92 -5.92 -27.20
CA SER A 547 1.92 -6.22 -28.22
C SER A 547 2.41 -7.67 -28.11
N VAL A 548 2.69 -8.14 -26.90
CA VAL A 548 3.11 -9.53 -26.64
C VAL A 548 1.99 -10.52 -26.99
N ALA A 549 0.73 -10.15 -26.76
CA ALA A 549 -0.44 -10.96 -27.12
C ALA A 549 -0.76 -10.97 -28.62
N GLY A 550 -0.11 -10.14 -29.45
CA GLY A 550 -0.45 -9.97 -30.86
C GLY A 550 -1.72 -9.13 -31.10
N LEU A 551 -2.06 -8.26 -30.15
CA LEU A 551 -3.27 -7.43 -30.11
C LEU A 551 -3.00 -5.96 -30.43
N GLY A 552 -2.08 -5.70 -31.37
CA GLY A 552 -1.65 -4.35 -31.75
C GLY A 552 -2.77 -3.44 -32.27
N ASP A 553 -3.84 -4.01 -32.82
CA ASP A 553 -5.00 -3.26 -33.30
C ASP A 553 -5.74 -2.48 -32.20
N TRP A 554 -5.55 -2.88 -30.93
CA TRP A 554 -6.14 -2.23 -29.76
C TRP A 554 -5.23 -1.19 -29.10
N ILE A 555 -4.14 -0.81 -29.78
CA ILE A 555 -3.20 0.21 -29.31
C ILE A 555 -3.39 1.47 -30.15
N ALA A 556 -3.84 2.54 -29.51
CA ALA A 556 -3.91 3.88 -30.11
C ALA A 556 -2.61 4.66 -29.88
N ARG A 557 -2.21 5.48 -30.85
CA ARG A 557 -1.00 6.33 -30.77
C ARG A 557 -1.29 7.73 -30.26
N ASP A 558 -2.53 8.19 -30.40
CA ASP A 558 -2.98 9.50 -29.94
C ASP A 558 -4.47 9.44 -29.50
N GLU A 559 -4.95 10.56 -28.94
CA GLU A 559 -6.34 10.68 -28.47
C GLU A 559 -7.38 10.45 -29.56
N LYS A 560 -7.10 10.94 -30.78
CA LYS A 560 -8.04 10.85 -31.88
C LYS A 560 -8.19 9.39 -32.28
N GLU A 561 -7.08 8.69 -32.47
CA GLU A 561 -7.07 7.26 -32.78
C GLU A 561 -7.70 6.44 -31.65
N TYR A 562 -7.54 6.83 -30.38
CA TYR A 562 -8.19 6.17 -29.25
C TYR A 562 -9.71 6.27 -29.35
N VAL A 563 -10.26 7.47 -29.56
CA VAL A 563 -11.71 7.65 -29.73
C VAL A 563 -12.21 6.97 -31.00
N ASP A 564 -11.53 7.13 -32.13
CA ASP A 564 -11.92 6.52 -33.41
C ASP A 564 -11.96 4.98 -33.32
N LYS A 565 -10.95 4.35 -32.69
CA LYS A 565 -10.92 2.89 -32.49
C LYS A 565 -12.06 2.42 -31.58
N ALA A 566 -12.33 3.14 -30.50
CA ALA A 566 -13.44 2.82 -29.61
C ALA A 566 -14.79 2.90 -30.36
N VAL A 567 -15.00 3.97 -31.13
CA VAL A 567 -16.23 4.18 -31.90
C VAL A 567 -16.39 3.14 -33.00
N SER A 568 -15.32 2.85 -33.74
CA SER A 568 -15.32 1.81 -34.77
C SER A 568 -15.68 0.44 -34.19
N ALA A 569 -15.01 0.03 -33.10
CA ALA A 569 -15.28 -1.25 -32.45
C ALA A 569 -16.70 -1.35 -31.87
N ALA A 570 -17.22 -0.26 -31.28
CA ALA A 570 -18.55 -0.22 -30.69
C ALA A 570 -19.69 -0.15 -31.73
N SER A 571 -19.39 0.16 -32.99
CA SER A 571 -20.40 0.24 -34.06
C SER A 571 -20.86 -1.14 -34.58
N ASP A 572 -20.10 -2.20 -34.30
CA ASP A 572 -20.41 -3.59 -34.69
C ASP A 572 -20.28 -4.53 -33.48
N LEU A 573 -21.35 -4.57 -32.67
CA LEU A 573 -21.39 -5.41 -31.47
C LEU A 573 -21.26 -6.90 -31.79
N ASP A 574 -21.80 -7.37 -32.90
CA ASP A 574 -21.76 -8.79 -33.27
C ASP A 574 -20.31 -9.22 -33.54
N THR A 575 -19.54 -8.39 -34.26
CA THR A 575 -18.10 -8.60 -34.43
C THR A 575 -17.33 -8.51 -33.12
N LEU A 576 -17.70 -7.58 -32.23
CA LEU A 576 -17.03 -7.41 -30.94
C LEU A 576 -17.24 -8.63 -30.02
N VAL A 577 -18.47 -9.17 -29.97
CA VAL A 577 -18.80 -10.40 -29.26
C VAL A 577 -18.05 -11.59 -29.86
N ALA A 578 -18.02 -11.71 -31.19
CA ALA A 578 -17.26 -12.76 -31.88
C ALA A 578 -15.73 -12.65 -31.65
N THR A 579 -15.22 -11.45 -31.37
CA THR A 579 -13.80 -11.21 -31.09
C THR A 579 -13.36 -11.80 -29.76
N ARG A 580 -14.27 -12.00 -28.78
CA ARG A 580 -13.91 -12.55 -27.46
C ARG A 580 -13.17 -13.88 -27.53
N GLN A 581 -13.67 -14.81 -28.34
CA GLN A 581 -13.05 -16.12 -28.52
C GLN A 581 -11.67 -16.02 -29.19
N LYS A 582 -11.49 -15.05 -30.10
CA LYS A 582 -10.19 -14.77 -30.72
C LYS A 582 -9.19 -14.24 -29.69
N ILE A 583 -9.60 -13.30 -28.83
CA ILE A 583 -8.78 -12.76 -27.73
C ILE A 583 -8.34 -13.90 -26.80
N LEU A 584 -9.27 -14.71 -26.32
CA LEU A 584 -8.96 -15.85 -25.44
C LEU A 584 -7.95 -16.80 -26.07
N HIS A 585 -8.16 -17.16 -27.34
CA HIS A 585 -7.27 -18.05 -28.06
C HIS A 585 -5.86 -17.46 -28.24
N GLN A 586 -5.77 -16.19 -28.64
CA GLN A 586 -4.49 -15.51 -28.85
C GLN A 586 -3.72 -15.35 -27.54
N VAL A 587 -4.38 -14.87 -26.47
CA VAL A 587 -3.75 -14.66 -25.16
C VAL A 587 -3.24 -15.98 -24.59
N ARG A 588 -4.03 -17.06 -24.64
CA ARG A 588 -3.64 -18.39 -24.14
C ARG A 588 -2.42 -18.99 -24.85
N ARG A 589 -2.16 -18.59 -26.10
CA ARG A 589 -1.02 -19.05 -26.91
C ARG A 589 0.14 -18.06 -26.96
N SER A 590 -0.03 -16.88 -26.37
CA SER A 590 0.97 -15.83 -26.38
C SER A 590 2.06 -16.07 -25.33
N PRO A 591 3.23 -15.41 -25.45
CA PRO A 591 4.27 -15.45 -24.42
C PRO A 591 3.79 -15.01 -23.02
N LEU A 592 2.65 -14.30 -22.92
CA LEU A 592 2.10 -13.89 -21.61
C LEU A 592 1.79 -15.08 -20.71
N TYR A 593 1.43 -16.25 -21.25
CA TYR A 593 1.16 -17.47 -20.47
C TYR A 593 2.25 -18.55 -20.61
N ASP A 594 3.33 -18.26 -21.35
CA ASP A 594 4.45 -19.19 -21.54
C ASP A 594 5.54 -18.96 -20.49
N ALA A 595 5.30 -19.48 -19.28
CA ALA A 595 6.22 -19.36 -18.16
C ALA A 595 7.60 -20.01 -18.43
N ALA A 596 7.65 -21.08 -19.23
CA ALA A 596 8.89 -21.80 -19.53
C ALA A 596 9.82 -20.96 -20.44
N SER A 597 9.24 -20.33 -21.45
CA SER A 597 9.94 -19.36 -22.30
C SER A 597 10.36 -18.11 -21.53
N PHE A 598 9.45 -17.54 -20.72
CA PHE A 598 9.77 -16.37 -19.91
C PHE A 598 10.94 -16.66 -18.96
N ALA A 599 10.92 -17.81 -18.27
CA ALA A 599 12.00 -18.25 -17.40
C ALA A 599 13.32 -18.46 -18.15
N ALA A 600 13.28 -18.85 -19.43
CA ALA A 600 14.47 -18.97 -20.28
C ALA A 600 15.14 -17.61 -20.51
N ASP A 601 14.34 -16.63 -20.91
CA ASP A 601 14.81 -15.28 -21.16
C ASP A 601 15.29 -14.63 -19.87
N PHE A 602 14.58 -14.87 -18.76
CA PHE A 602 14.92 -14.35 -17.45
C PHE A 602 16.26 -14.91 -16.97
N ASP A 603 16.44 -16.23 -17.04
CA ASP A 603 17.71 -16.91 -16.69
C ASP A 603 18.88 -16.37 -17.54
N ALA A 604 18.67 -16.21 -18.85
CA ALA A 604 19.67 -15.62 -19.73
C ALA A 604 20.02 -14.18 -19.34
N ALA A 605 19.01 -13.36 -19.02
CA ALA A 605 19.19 -11.96 -18.63
C ALA A 605 19.95 -11.81 -17.30
N VAL A 606 19.58 -12.58 -16.27
CA VAL A 606 20.24 -12.52 -14.95
C VAL A 606 21.67 -13.05 -15.00
N ARG A 607 21.93 -14.10 -15.79
CA ARG A 607 23.29 -14.60 -16.01
C ARG A 607 24.13 -13.59 -16.80
N ALA A 608 23.56 -12.89 -17.77
CA ALA A 608 24.27 -11.87 -18.52
C ALA A 608 24.76 -10.72 -17.61
N ILE A 609 23.89 -10.16 -16.77
CA ILE A 609 24.29 -9.08 -15.86
C ILE A 609 25.27 -9.56 -14.78
N TRP A 610 25.14 -10.82 -14.32
CA TRP A 610 26.11 -11.42 -13.39
C TRP A 610 27.50 -11.56 -14.02
N ARG A 611 27.59 -12.11 -15.23
CA ARG A 611 28.86 -12.25 -15.95
C ARG A 611 29.51 -10.90 -16.21
N ASN A 612 28.73 -9.90 -16.64
CA ASN A 612 29.22 -8.55 -16.85
C ASN A 612 29.83 -7.95 -15.58
N TRP A 613 29.16 -8.14 -14.44
CA TRP A 613 29.67 -7.71 -13.14
C TRP A 613 30.98 -8.44 -12.76
N CYS A 614 31.08 -9.76 -12.99
CA CYS A 614 32.29 -10.54 -12.71
C CYS A 614 33.52 -10.05 -13.49
N VAL A 615 33.34 -9.63 -14.76
CA VAL A 615 34.46 -9.13 -15.60
C VAL A 615 34.71 -7.63 -15.47
N GLY A 616 34.03 -6.94 -14.54
CA GLY A 616 34.18 -5.50 -14.33
C GLY A 616 33.59 -4.62 -15.44
N VAL A 617 32.74 -5.18 -16.30
CA VAL A 617 32.05 -4.42 -17.36
C VAL A 617 30.79 -3.79 -16.75
N GLY A 618 30.80 -2.46 -16.63
CA GLY A 618 29.64 -1.68 -16.17
C GLY A 618 29.42 -1.68 -14.64
N SER A 619 30.49 -1.82 -13.84
CA SER A 619 30.44 -1.84 -12.37
C SER A 619 30.48 -0.47 -11.66
N GLY A 620 30.42 0.63 -12.40
CA GLY A 620 30.25 1.97 -11.82
C GLY A 620 28.77 2.35 -11.65
N PRO A 621 28.38 3.08 -10.59
CA PRO A 621 27.13 3.85 -10.64
C PRO A 621 27.23 4.84 -11.82
N ALA A 622 26.10 5.09 -12.48
CA ALA A 622 25.98 6.14 -13.48
C ALA A 622 26.18 7.53 -12.83
#